data_AF-A0A923F5N7-F1
#
_entry.id   AF-A0A923F5N7-F1
#
_cell.length_a   1.000
_cell.length_b   1.000
_cell.length_c   1.000
_cell.angle_alpha   90.00
_cell.angle_beta   90.00
_cell.angle_gamma   90.00
#
_symmetry.space_group_name_H-M   'P 1'
#
loop_
_entity.id
_entity.type
_entity.pdbx_description
1 polymer ?
#
loop_
_entity_poly.entity_id
_entity_poly.type
_entity_poly.pdbx_seq_one_letter_code
_entity_poly.pdbx_strand_id
1 'polypeptide(L)'
;MDYPKSVPSVGLVNGKFVNEDVVAGLPGSLIPATWGNTVTDELLNVVKAAGIEPSESDVTQLLQAVNKLSQTGADKHAGDIGAANLYMANYSPAITMLKDGSALRFTAGNANTGASTFAPNGLMPKPLLSLGLSALRPGEVVGGSLCSVVFSAPLDSWVLLYASGGNAASGRLLAVKTFTASGTYVPTAGVKGVLVTVVGGGGGSAGIGATVASQYSVVGGGASGSYAQAWLSSATIGSNQIVTVGPGGAGGQIAADAGGGGTSSFGSLVSAPGGGGSVWIGFTSAPGTGLYAGGYPGVAAKGGNIVSMAGAAGSPGISINASTLAGHGANSPLGSGGNGSSALGAIAAPGSGFGSGAGGIANAPSQPGRPGAAGAPGAVIIYEYS
;
A
#
# COMPACT_ATOMS: atom_id res chain seq x y z
N MET A 1 -42.77 19.02 27.05
CA MET A 1 -44.03 19.66 26.70
C MET A 1 -45.14 18.62 26.76
N ASP A 2 -46.18 18.91 27.51
CA ASP A 2 -47.47 18.20 27.54
C ASP A 2 -48.56 19.23 27.88
N TYR A 3 -49.83 18.83 27.86
CA TYR A 3 -50.93 19.67 28.36
C TYR A 3 -50.64 20.15 29.79
N PRO A 4 -51.05 21.39 30.15
CA PRO A 4 -50.71 22.03 31.42
C PRO A 4 -51.56 21.49 32.60
N LYS A 5 -51.42 20.20 32.91
CA LYS A 5 -52.21 19.49 33.93
C LYS A 5 -51.88 19.96 35.35
N SER A 6 -50.68 20.50 35.57
CA SER A 6 -50.21 20.99 36.87
C SER A 6 -50.65 22.43 37.18
N VAL A 7 -51.15 23.18 36.19
CA VAL A 7 -51.58 24.57 36.37
C VAL A 7 -52.95 24.60 37.07
N PRO A 8 -53.09 25.20 38.27
CA PRO A 8 -54.38 25.28 38.95
C PRO A 8 -55.41 26.05 38.13
N SER A 9 -56.67 25.59 38.17
CA SER A 9 -57.81 26.27 37.54
C SER A 9 -57.71 26.49 36.03
N VAL A 10 -56.86 25.73 35.33
CA VAL A 10 -56.70 25.80 33.87
C VAL A 10 -57.95 25.34 33.09
N GLY A 11 -58.87 24.62 33.75
CA GLY A 11 -60.14 24.18 33.19
C GLY A 11 -60.01 23.06 32.16
N LEU A 12 -59.07 22.12 32.34
CA LEU A 12 -58.95 20.94 31.47
C LEU A 12 -59.99 19.88 31.85
N VAL A 13 -60.58 19.22 30.84
CA VAL A 13 -61.42 18.03 31.02
C VAL A 13 -60.76 16.88 30.26
N ASN A 14 -60.58 15.73 30.92
CA ASN A 14 -59.84 14.58 30.38
C ASN A 14 -58.43 14.93 29.84
N GLY A 15 -57.78 15.94 30.44
CA GLY A 15 -56.45 16.40 30.03
C GLY A 15 -56.42 17.23 28.74
N LYS A 16 -57.56 17.74 28.27
CA LYS A 16 -57.70 18.59 27.07
C LYS A 16 -58.37 19.92 27.42
N PHE A 17 -58.12 20.95 26.63
CA PHE A 17 -58.83 22.23 26.76
C PHE A 17 -60.30 22.07 26.33
N VAL A 18 -61.22 22.73 27.03
CA VAL A 18 -62.66 22.73 26.75
C VAL A 18 -63.21 24.15 26.76
N ASN A 19 -64.24 24.41 25.95
CA ASN A 19 -64.92 25.70 25.96
C ASN A 19 -65.88 25.78 27.16
N GLU A 20 -66.23 27.00 27.56
CA GLU A 20 -67.24 27.22 28.59
C GLU A 20 -68.60 26.66 28.16
N ASP A 21 -69.28 25.98 29.08
CA ASP A 21 -70.65 25.54 28.91
C ASP A 21 -71.55 26.33 29.87
N VAL A 22 -72.08 27.43 29.35
CA VAL A 22 -73.01 28.33 30.05
C VAL A 22 -74.36 27.67 30.38
N VAL A 23 -74.72 26.56 29.73
CA VAL A 23 -75.99 25.86 29.96
C VAL A 23 -75.85 24.85 31.10
N ALA A 24 -74.71 24.15 31.18
CA ALA A 24 -74.42 23.22 32.27
C ALA A 24 -73.74 23.87 33.49
N GLY A 25 -73.39 25.16 33.42
CA GLY A 25 -72.69 25.89 34.48
C GLY A 25 -71.25 25.43 34.68
N LEU A 26 -70.60 24.91 33.62
CA LEU A 26 -69.23 24.40 33.69
C LEU A 26 -68.26 25.46 33.14
N PRO A 27 -67.27 25.90 33.96
CA PRO A 27 -66.28 26.88 33.53
C PRO A 27 -65.37 26.29 32.45
N GLY A 28 -65.11 27.09 31.41
CA GLY A 28 -64.21 26.73 30.31
C GLY A 28 -62.74 26.86 30.66
N SER A 29 -61.88 26.37 29.77
CA SER A 29 -60.44 26.59 29.83
C SER A 29 -60.06 28.06 29.64
N LEU A 30 -58.86 28.43 30.10
CA LEU A 30 -58.30 29.78 29.98
C LEU A 30 -58.06 30.25 28.54
N ILE A 31 -58.05 29.32 27.58
CA ILE A 31 -57.85 29.58 26.16
C ILE A 31 -58.89 28.81 25.33
N PRO A 32 -59.19 29.25 24.09
CA PRO A 32 -60.11 28.54 23.21
C PRO A 32 -59.70 27.09 22.99
N ALA A 33 -60.63 26.15 23.23
CA ALA A 33 -60.34 24.72 23.20
C ALA A 33 -59.76 24.25 21.88
N THR A 34 -60.34 24.70 20.76
CA THR A 34 -59.91 24.32 19.42
C THR A 34 -58.45 24.71 19.18
N TRP A 35 -58.07 25.94 19.50
CA TRP A 35 -56.71 26.43 19.28
C TRP A 35 -55.72 25.74 20.22
N GLY A 36 -56.01 25.71 21.52
CA GLY A 36 -55.13 25.11 22.53
C GLY A 36 -54.88 23.63 22.28
N ASN A 37 -55.91 22.88 21.89
CA ASN A 37 -55.76 21.46 21.59
C ASN A 37 -54.95 21.24 20.31
N THR A 38 -55.26 21.96 19.23
CA THR A 38 -54.60 21.74 17.93
C THR A 38 -53.10 21.99 18.00
N VAL A 39 -52.68 23.12 18.60
CA VAL A 39 -51.25 23.46 18.73
C VAL A 39 -50.53 22.47 19.65
N THR A 40 -51.14 22.13 20.80
CA THR A 40 -50.51 21.21 21.76
C THR A 40 -50.37 19.80 21.16
N ASP A 41 -51.38 19.31 20.45
CA ASP A 41 -51.34 18.01 19.77
C ASP A 41 -50.32 17.98 18.63
N GLU A 42 -50.23 19.03 17.81
CA GLU A 42 -49.26 19.11 16.70
C GLU A 42 -47.82 19.01 17.23
N LEU A 43 -47.51 19.75 18.28
CA LEU A 43 -46.16 19.72 18.85
C LEU A 43 -45.89 18.41 19.63
N LEU A 44 -46.89 17.86 20.31
CA LEU A 44 -46.81 16.53 20.93
C LEU A 44 -46.55 15.42 19.92
N ASN A 45 -47.12 15.51 18.72
CA ASN A 45 -46.89 14.56 17.65
C ASN A 45 -45.42 14.57 17.20
N VAL A 46 -44.76 15.73 17.15
CA VAL A 46 -43.31 15.84 16.84
C VAL A 46 -42.48 15.19 17.96
N VAL A 47 -42.80 15.45 19.22
CA VAL A 47 -42.11 14.88 20.39
C VAL A 47 -42.23 13.35 20.42
N LYS A 48 -43.45 12.83 20.19
CA LYS A 48 -43.71 11.39 20.13
C LYS A 48 -43.06 10.74 18.91
N ALA A 49 -43.04 11.39 17.76
CA ALA A 49 -42.34 10.89 16.56
C ALA A 49 -40.83 10.74 16.80
N ALA A 50 -40.24 11.58 17.64
CA ALA A 50 -38.86 11.44 18.09
C ALA A 50 -38.66 10.33 19.15
N GLY A 51 -39.71 9.61 19.55
CA GLY A 51 -39.66 8.61 20.61
C GLY A 51 -39.29 9.20 21.97
N ILE A 52 -39.79 10.42 22.26
CA ILE A 52 -39.63 11.09 23.54
C ILE A 52 -40.99 11.06 24.24
N GLU A 53 -41.03 10.62 25.49
CA GLU A 53 -42.25 10.65 26.30
C GLU A 53 -42.59 12.11 26.68
N PRO A 54 -43.80 12.61 26.36
CA PRO A 54 -44.22 13.95 26.73
C PRO A 54 -44.16 14.20 28.24
N SER A 55 -43.58 15.33 28.62
CA SER A 55 -43.49 15.76 30.02
C SER A 55 -43.85 17.25 30.16
N GLU A 56 -44.80 17.58 31.02
CA GLU A 56 -45.18 18.97 31.28
C GLU A 56 -44.02 19.81 31.85
N SER A 57 -43.09 19.18 32.58
CA SER A 57 -41.97 19.87 33.25
C SER A 57 -40.77 20.16 32.33
N ASP A 58 -40.70 19.58 31.14
CA ASP A 58 -39.59 19.77 30.21
C ASP A 58 -39.99 20.68 29.04
N VAL A 59 -39.55 21.94 29.08
CA VAL A 59 -39.82 22.95 28.05
C VAL A 59 -38.86 22.87 26.85
N THR A 60 -37.93 21.91 26.82
CA THR A 60 -36.95 21.73 25.75
C THR A 60 -37.29 20.57 24.81
N GLN A 61 -38.34 19.80 25.09
CA GLN A 61 -38.66 18.58 24.33
C GLN A 61 -38.89 18.80 22.83
N LEU A 62 -39.41 19.96 22.40
CA LEU A 62 -39.54 20.25 20.96
C LEU A 62 -38.17 20.39 20.30
N LEU A 63 -37.24 21.13 20.93
CA LEU A 63 -35.87 21.28 20.43
C LEU A 63 -35.12 19.94 20.46
N GLN A 64 -35.26 19.17 21.55
CA GLN A 64 -34.71 17.82 21.64
C GLN A 64 -35.29 16.91 20.55
N ALA A 65 -36.60 16.98 20.28
CA ALA A 65 -37.25 16.22 19.22
C ALA A 65 -36.75 16.62 17.84
N VAL A 66 -36.62 17.92 17.54
CA VAL A 66 -36.07 18.41 16.27
C VAL A 66 -34.60 18.00 16.10
N ASN A 67 -33.77 18.14 17.13
CA ASN A 67 -32.38 17.69 17.10
C ASN A 67 -32.28 16.18 16.94
N LYS A 68 -33.09 15.42 17.70
CA LYS A 68 -33.13 13.97 17.63
C LYS A 68 -33.62 13.50 16.28
N LEU A 69 -34.69 14.06 15.71
CA LEU A 69 -35.20 13.73 14.37
C LEU A 69 -34.20 14.14 13.26
N SER A 70 -33.47 15.23 13.45
CA SER A 70 -32.38 15.65 12.56
C SER A 70 -31.17 14.72 12.63
N GLN A 71 -30.81 14.24 13.83
CA GLN A 71 -29.70 13.31 14.09
C GLN A 71 -30.07 11.83 13.85
N THR A 72 -31.33 11.45 14.03
CA THR A 72 -31.96 10.17 13.61
C THR A 72 -32.47 10.25 12.18
N GLY A 73 -31.93 11.16 11.37
CA GLY A 73 -31.55 10.77 10.02
C GLY A 73 -30.61 9.57 10.12
N ALA A 74 -31.17 8.39 10.44
CA ALA A 74 -30.59 7.09 10.17
C ALA A 74 -29.94 7.23 8.81
N ASP A 75 -28.64 6.92 8.73
CA ASP A 75 -27.87 7.00 7.49
C ASP A 75 -28.81 6.73 6.32
N LYS A 76 -29.05 7.71 5.44
CA LYS A 76 -30.02 7.59 4.35
C LYS A 76 -29.56 6.41 3.49
N HIS A 77 -30.03 5.24 3.86
CA HIS A 77 -29.57 3.93 3.43
C HIS A 77 -30.79 3.17 2.95
N ALA A 78 -30.64 2.57 1.80
CA ALA A 78 -31.65 1.71 1.22
C ALA A 78 -30.95 0.63 0.41
N GLY A 79 -31.63 -0.50 0.25
CA GLY A 79 -31.19 -1.52 -0.70
C GLY A 79 -31.35 -1.03 -2.13
N ASP A 80 -30.40 -1.39 -2.98
CA ASP A 80 -30.55 -1.28 -4.42
C ASP A 80 -31.73 -2.14 -4.90
N ILE A 81 -32.63 -1.52 -5.65
CA ILE A 81 -33.78 -2.15 -6.32
C ILE A 81 -33.61 -2.16 -7.84
N GLY A 82 -32.47 -1.69 -8.33
CA GLY A 82 -32.14 -1.59 -9.74
C GLY A 82 -31.43 -2.84 -10.28
N ALA A 83 -30.65 -2.63 -11.34
CA ALA A 83 -29.89 -3.65 -12.05
C ALA A 83 -28.40 -3.26 -12.14
N ALA A 84 -27.56 -4.17 -12.67
CA ALA A 84 -26.16 -3.86 -12.90
C ALA A 84 -26.00 -2.57 -13.73
N ASN A 85 -25.15 -1.66 -13.25
CA ASN A 85 -24.92 -0.32 -13.81
C ASN A 85 -26.12 0.66 -13.76
N LEU A 86 -27.28 0.26 -13.25
CA LEU A 86 -28.46 1.11 -13.07
C LEU A 86 -28.95 0.96 -11.63
N TYR A 87 -28.30 1.67 -10.71
CA TYR A 87 -28.60 1.56 -9.28
C TYR A 87 -29.79 2.46 -8.91
N MET A 88 -30.73 1.92 -8.15
CA MET A 88 -31.92 2.66 -7.72
C MET A 88 -32.21 2.37 -6.25
N ALA A 89 -32.62 3.36 -5.46
CA ALA A 89 -32.86 3.17 -4.03
C ALA A 89 -34.02 4.02 -3.52
N ASN A 90 -34.93 3.44 -2.74
CA ASN A 90 -36.09 4.14 -2.18
C ASN A 90 -35.84 4.54 -0.72
N TYR A 91 -35.60 5.83 -0.48
CA TYR A 91 -35.40 6.39 0.84
C TYR A 91 -36.71 6.83 1.49
N SER A 92 -36.73 6.83 2.83
CA SER A 92 -37.81 7.39 3.64
C SER A 92 -37.23 8.41 4.63
N PRO A 93 -37.70 9.67 4.64
CA PRO A 93 -38.68 10.28 3.72
C PRO A 93 -38.19 10.29 2.26
N ALA A 94 -39.14 10.29 1.32
CA ALA A 94 -38.83 10.25 -0.11
C ALA A 94 -38.07 11.49 -0.58
N ILE A 95 -36.97 11.29 -1.32
CA ILE A 95 -36.23 12.37 -1.97
C ILE A 95 -36.97 12.77 -3.26
N THR A 96 -37.61 13.94 -3.25
CA THR A 96 -38.40 14.44 -4.39
C THR A 96 -37.65 15.38 -5.32
N MET A 97 -36.47 15.87 -4.90
CA MET A 97 -35.61 16.74 -5.70
C MET A 97 -34.15 16.59 -5.29
N LEU A 98 -33.24 16.58 -6.26
CA LEU A 98 -31.79 16.54 -6.02
C LEU A 98 -31.29 17.94 -5.66
N LYS A 99 -30.50 18.01 -4.59
CA LYS A 99 -29.82 19.24 -4.15
C LYS A 99 -28.32 19.01 -4.15
N ASP A 100 -27.55 20.03 -4.51
CA ASP A 100 -26.09 19.97 -4.45
C ASP A 100 -25.62 19.56 -3.04
N GLY A 101 -24.61 18.68 -2.98
CA GLY A 101 -24.07 18.16 -1.73
C GLY A 101 -24.92 17.10 -1.03
N SER A 102 -26.02 16.63 -1.64
CA SER A 102 -26.84 15.56 -1.06
C SER A 102 -26.06 14.25 -0.95
N ALA A 103 -25.75 13.83 0.28
CA ALA A 103 -25.10 12.56 0.56
C ALA A 103 -26.12 11.45 0.82
N LEU A 104 -25.97 10.32 0.14
CA LEU A 104 -26.81 9.12 0.29
C LEU A 104 -25.93 7.86 0.38
N ARG A 105 -26.46 6.81 0.99
CA ARG A 105 -25.84 5.49 1.04
C ARG A 105 -26.78 4.44 0.46
N PHE A 106 -26.25 3.40 -0.14
CA PHE A 106 -27.06 2.26 -0.59
C PHE A 106 -26.26 0.97 -0.53
N THR A 107 -26.92 -0.16 -0.38
CA THR A 107 -26.28 -1.48 -0.59
C THR A 107 -26.50 -1.89 -2.03
N ALA A 108 -25.44 -2.02 -2.82
CA ALA A 108 -25.52 -2.41 -4.23
C ALA A 108 -25.99 -3.86 -4.36
N GLY A 109 -26.95 -4.14 -5.25
CA GLY A 109 -27.41 -5.51 -5.51
C GLY A 109 -26.50 -6.25 -6.48
N ASN A 110 -25.87 -5.52 -7.39
CA ASN A 110 -25.07 -6.06 -8.49
C ASN A 110 -23.70 -5.38 -8.57
N ALA A 111 -22.72 -6.09 -9.13
CA ALA A 111 -21.43 -5.47 -9.48
C ALA A 111 -21.57 -4.63 -10.74
N ASN A 112 -20.80 -3.54 -10.85
CA ASN A 112 -20.77 -2.76 -12.09
C ASN A 112 -19.81 -3.40 -13.11
N THR A 113 -20.19 -3.35 -14.38
CA THR A 113 -19.38 -3.79 -15.53
C THR A 113 -18.95 -2.64 -16.42
N GLY A 114 -19.25 -1.40 -16.03
CA GLY A 114 -18.86 -0.19 -16.74
C GLY A 114 -19.51 1.07 -16.15
N ALA A 115 -19.72 2.06 -17.02
CA ALA A 115 -20.39 3.31 -16.67
C ALA A 115 -21.75 3.01 -16.03
N SER A 116 -22.01 3.64 -14.88
CA SER A 116 -23.19 3.37 -14.06
C SER A 116 -23.99 4.63 -13.80
N THR A 117 -25.23 4.49 -13.36
CA THR A 117 -26.10 5.57 -12.90
C THR A 117 -26.66 5.27 -11.52
N PHE A 118 -27.12 6.32 -10.82
CA PHE A 118 -27.82 6.19 -9.55
C PHE A 118 -29.06 7.09 -9.50
N ALA A 119 -30.16 6.58 -8.95
CA ALA A 119 -31.43 7.29 -8.82
C ALA A 119 -32.11 7.03 -7.46
N PRO A 120 -32.30 8.06 -6.61
CA PRO A 120 -33.13 7.93 -5.42
C PRO A 120 -34.62 8.09 -5.75
N ASN A 121 -35.48 7.32 -5.09
CA ASN A 121 -36.95 7.46 -5.06
C ASN A 121 -37.63 7.63 -6.45
N GLY A 122 -37.11 6.98 -7.49
CA GLY A 122 -37.70 7.03 -8.83
C GLY A 122 -37.47 8.32 -9.61
N LEU A 123 -36.56 9.20 -9.15
CA LEU A 123 -36.10 10.34 -9.94
C LEU A 123 -35.35 9.88 -11.21
N MET A 124 -35.16 10.79 -12.18
CA MET A 124 -34.37 10.48 -13.38
C MET A 124 -32.95 10.04 -12.99
N PRO A 125 -32.46 8.87 -13.45
CA PRO A 125 -31.10 8.42 -13.17
C PRO A 125 -30.06 9.40 -13.68
N LYS A 126 -29.08 9.70 -12.83
CA LYS A 126 -27.92 10.54 -13.18
C LYS A 126 -26.65 9.70 -13.21
N PRO A 127 -25.64 10.06 -14.01
CA PRO A 127 -24.36 9.34 -14.05
C PRO A 127 -23.76 9.20 -12.65
N LEU A 128 -23.21 8.03 -12.36
CA LEU A 128 -22.41 7.76 -11.17
C LEU A 128 -20.94 7.73 -11.60
N LEU A 129 -20.16 8.66 -11.07
CA LEU A 129 -18.76 8.88 -11.39
C LEU A 129 -17.85 8.39 -10.27
N SER A 130 -16.61 8.06 -10.60
CA SER A 130 -15.56 7.76 -9.63
C SER A 130 -15.09 9.04 -8.91
N LEU A 131 -14.28 8.89 -7.86
CA LEU A 131 -13.59 10.02 -7.22
C LEU A 131 -12.74 10.85 -8.19
N GLY A 132 -12.28 10.25 -9.30
CA GLY A 132 -11.57 10.94 -10.38
C GLY A 132 -12.48 11.68 -11.37
N LEU A 133 -13.78 11.83 -11.06
CA LEU A 133 -14.78 12.50 -11.90
C LEU A 133 -14.92 11.90 -13.31
N SER A 134 -14.65 10.60 -13.44
CA SER A 134 -14.80 9.83 -14.67
C SER A 134 -15.82 8.71 -14.51
N ALA A 135 -16.36 8.20 -15.62
CA ALA A 135 -17.30 7.08 -15.60
C ALA A 135 -16.71 5.88 -14.84
N LEU A 136 -17.54 5.18 -14.07
CA LEU A 136 -17.07 4.01 -13.32
C LEU A 136 -16.48 2.93 -14.23
N ARG A 137 -15.42 2.28 -13.74
CA ARG A 137 -14.78 1.13 -14.38
C ARG A 137 -15.33 -0.18 -13.83
N PRO A 138 -15.27 -1.30 -14.58
CA PRO A 138 -15.75 -2.60 -14.11
C PRO A 138 -15.17 -2.97 -12.74
N GLY A 139 -16.04 -3.32 -11.78
CA GLY A 139 -15.68 -3.78 -10.44
C GLY A 139 -15.40 -2.69 -9.40
N GLU A 140 -15.60 -1.40 -9.71
CA GLU A 140 -15.55 -0.32 -8.71
C GLU A 140 -16.71 -0.39 -7.71
N VAL A 141 -17.84 -1.00 -8.09
CA VAL A 141 -18.94 -1.42 -7.23
C VAL A 141 -19.07 -2.93 -7.33
N VAL A 142 -19.17 -3.61 -6.19
CA VAL A 142 -19.31 -5.08 -6.10
C VAL A 142 -20.69 -5.40 -5.53
N GLY A 143 -21.33 -6.49 -5.98
CA GLY A 143 -22.61 -6.92 -5.41
C GLY A 143 -22.50 -7.10 -3.89
N GLY A 144 -23.45 -6.51 -3.15
CA GLY A 144 -23.44 -6.44 -1.69
C GLY A 144 -22.61 -5.30 -1.08
N SER A 145 -21.92 -4.48 -1.88
CA SER A 145 -21.11 -3.37 -1.36
C SER A 145 -21.97 -2.27 -0.75
N LEU A 146 -21.56 -1.76 0.41
CA LEU A 146 -22.08 -0.53 0.99
C LEU A 146 -21.46 0.66 0.26
N CYS A 147 -22.27 1.38 -0.50
CA CYS A 147 -21.87 2.53 -1.28
C CYS A 147 -22.26 3.83 -0.57
N SER A 148 -21.42 4.86 -0.67
CA SER A 148 -21.71 6.24 -0.28
C SER A 148 -21.51 7.14 -1.49
N VAL A 149 -22.52 7.94 -1.81
CA VAL A 149 -22.54 8.84 -2.97
C VAL A 149 -22.92 10.26 -2.58
N VAL A 150 -22.43 11.24 -3.31
CA VAL A 150 -22.82 12.64 -3.19
C VAL A 150 -23.26 13.19 -4.54
N PHE A 151 -24.39 13.89 -4.58
CA PHE A 151 -24.83 14.58 -5.79
C PHE A 151 -24.09 15.90 -5.95
N SER A 152 -23.56 16.16 -7.15
CA SER A 152 -22.96 17.42 -7.54
C SER A 152 -23.83 18.07 -8.62
N ALA A 153 -24.47 19.19 -8.29
CA ALA A 153 -25.28 19.95 -9.25
C ALA A 153 -24.44 20.54 -10.41
N PRO A 154 -23.21 21.05 -10.19
CA PRO A 154 -22.34 21.50 -11.28
C PRO A 154 -21.99 20.42 -12.30
N LEU A 155 -21.88 19.16 -11.86
CA LEU A 155 -21.58 18.01 -12.74
C LEU A 155 -22.84 17.31 -13.26
N ASP A 156 -24.02 17.68 -12.75
CA ASP A 156 -25.28 16.97 -12.94
C ASP A 156 -25.15 15.44 -12.75
N SER A 157 -24.33 15.04 -11.77
CA SER A 157 -23.88 13.65 -11.58
C SER A 157 -23.70 13.31 -10.10
N TRP A 158 -23.80 12.02 -9.80
CA TRP A 158 -23.39 11.45 -8.51
C TRP A 158 -21.89 11.13 -8.53
N VAL A 159 -21.22 11.35 -7.41
CA VAL A 159 -19.84 10.94 -7.18
C VAL A 159 -19.83 9.83 -6.15
N LEU A 160 -19.25 8.68 -6.50
CA LEU A 160 -19.01 7.56 -5.60
C LEU A 160 -17.83 7.89 -4.68
N LEU A 161 -18.12 8.14 -3.40
CA LEU A 161 -17.10 8.44 -2.39
C LEU A 161 -16.46 7.18 -1.82
N TYR A 162 -17.26 6.12 -1.66
CA TYR A 162 -16.84 4.85 -1.08
C TYR A 162 -17.76 3.72 -1.57
N ALA A 163 -17.19 2.55 -1.84
CA ALA A 163 -17.91 1.29 -2.00
C ALA A 163 -17.14 0.17 -1.29
N SER A 164 -17.73 -0.47 -0.29
CA SER A 164 -17.05 -1.54 0.45
C SER A 164 -16.78 -2.74 -0.47
N GLY A 165 -15.54 -3.24 -0.47
CA GLY A 165 -15.16 -4.35 -1.36
C GLY A 165 -15.10 -3.98 -2.86
N GLY A 166 -15.44 -2.76 -3.25
CA GLY A 166 -15.24 -2.23 -4.60
C GLY A 166 -13.77 -1.92 -4.89
N ASN A 167 -13.37 -2.05 -6.16
CA ASN A 167 -12.03 -1.67 -6.66
C ASN A 167 -11.80 -0.15 -6.72
N ALA A 168 -12.53 0.66 -5.94
CA ALA A 168 -12.38 2.12 -5.88
C ALA A 168 -10.98 2.61 -5.40
N ALA A 169 -10.02 1.70 -5.27
CA ALA A 169 -8.62 1.95 -4.94
C ALA A 169 -7.69 1.43 -6.05
N SER A 170 -7.90 1.87 -7.30
CA SER A 170 -6.93 1.66 -8.38
C SER A 170 -5.56 2.19 -7.92
N GLY A 171 -4.51 1.37 -8.01
CA GLY A 171 -3.15 1.73 -7.64
C GLY A 171 -2.80 1.59 -6.15
N ARG A 172 -3.65 1.00 -5.31
CA ARG A 172 -3.29 0.70 -3.91
C ARG A 172 -2.28 -0.44 -3.84
N LEU A 173 -1.25 -0.30 -3.00
CA LEU A 173 -0.35 -1.40 -2.64
C LEU A 173 -1.13 -2.48 -1.87
N LEU A 174 -1.22 -3.67 -2.42
CA LEU A 174 -1.91 -4.84 -1.84
C LEU A 174 -0.98 -5.64 -0.94
N ALA A 175 0.25 -5.89 -1.39
CA ALA A 175 1.24 -6.68 -0.66
C ALA A 175 2.67 -6.40 -1.14
N VAL A 176 3.65 -6.75 -0.30
CA VAL A 176 5.06 -6.81 -0.66
C VAL A 176 5.55 -8.24 -0.43
N LYS A 177 6.07 -8.89 -1.46
CA LYS A 177 6.62 -10.24 -1.40
C LYS A 177 8.10 -10.21 -1.73
N THR A 178 8.94 -10.59 -0.77
CA THR A 178 10.39 -10.61 -0.90
C THR A 178 10.91 -12.04 -0.92
N PHE A 179 11.68 -12.38 -1.94
CA PHE A 179 12.35 -13.65 -2.10
C PHE A 179 13.85 -13.48 -1.85
N THR A 180 14.33 -14.09 -0.77
CA THR A 180 15.75 -14.28 -0.45
C THR A 180 16.22 -15.73 -0.71
N ALA A 181 15.27 -16.59 -1.09
CA ALA A 181 15.49 -17.93 -1.62
C ALA A 181 14.59 -18.13 -2.84
N SER A 182 15.02 -18.98 -3.77
CA SER A 182 14.23 -19.31 -4.96
C SER A 182 12.89 -19.96 -4.59
N GLY A 183 11.87 -19.71 -5.39
CA GLY A 183 10.53 -20.22 -5.14
C GLY A 183 9.56 -19.88 -6.26
N THR A 184 8.27 -19.97 -5.97
CA THR A 184 7.21 -19.62 -6.92
C THR A 184 6.44 -18.42 -6.41
N TYR A 185 6.28 -17.41 -7.25
CA TYR A 185 5.41 -16.28 -7.00
C TYR A 185 4.02 -16.56 -7.59
N VAL A 186 3.00 -16.38 -6.77
CA VAL A 186 1.58 -16.41 -7.18
C VAL A 186 0.97 -15.04 -6.84
N PRO A 187 0.37 -14.33 -7.81
CA PRO A 187 -0.29 -13.04 -7.55
C PRO A 187 -1.41 -13.18 -6.53
N THR A 188 -1.50 -12.25 -5.60
CA THR A 188 -2.68 -12.16 -4.71
C THR A 188 -3.94 -11.84 -5.53
N ALA A 189 -5.10 -12.33 -5.08
CA ALA A 189 -6.37 -11.99 -5.73
C ALA A 189 -6.55 -10.47 -5.79
N GLY A 190 -6.92 -9.95 -6.96
CA GLY A 190 -7.13 -8.52 -7.20
C GLY A 190 -5.93 -7.75 -7.75
N VAL A 191 -4.76 -8.38 -7.90
CA VAL A 191 -3.58 -7.72 -8.53
C VAL A 191 -3.86 -7.35 -9.98
N LYS A 192 -3.57 -6.10 -10.34
CA LYS A 192 -3.61 -5.59 -11.72
C LYS A 192 -2.23 -5.26 -12.28
N GLY A 193 -1.29 -4.88 -11.42
CA GLY A 193 0.10 -4.64 -11.78
C GLY A 193 1.05 -4.94 -10.64
N VAL A 194 2.33 -5.13 -10.98
CA VAL A 194 3.40 -5.29 -10.01
C VAL A 194 4.59 -4.41 -10.36
N LEU A 195 5.26 -3.90 -9.35
CA LEU A 195 6.62 -3.40 -9.45
C LEU A 195 7.56 -4.50 -8.96
N VAL A 196 8.40 -5.02 -9.86
CA VAL A 196 9.41 -6.04 -9.55
C VAL A 196 10.77 -5.39 -9.50
N THR A 197 11.50 -5.61 -8.41
CA THR A 197 12.92 -5.30 -8.25
C THR A 197 13.72 -6.60 -8.22
N VAL A 198 14.75 -6.71 -9.06
CA VAL A 198 15.61 -7.89 -9.16
C VAL A 198 17.07 -7.44 -9.05
N VAL A 199 17.83 -8.09 -8.17
CA VAL A 199 19.29 -7.89 -8.04
C VAL A 199 20.01 -9.24 -8.07
N GLY A 200 21.05 -9.36 -8.91
CA GLY A 200 21.90 -10.56 -8.99
C GLY A 200 22.81 -10.70 -7.76
N GLY A 201 23.38 -11.88 -7.54
CA GLY A 201 24.37 -12.08 -6.47
C GLY A 201 25.67 -11.32 -6.73
N GLY A 202 26.32 -10.84 -5.67
CA GLY A 202 27.64 -10.22 -5.77
C GLY A 202 28.75 -11.27 -5.86
N GLY A 203 29.87 -10.92 -6.47
CA GLY A 203 31.05 -11.79 -6.58
C GLY A 203 31.84 -11.87 -5.27
N GLY A 204 32.54 -13.00 -5.08
CA GLY A 204 33.47 -13.17 -3.97
C GLY A 204 34.80 -12.44 -4.18
N SER A 205 35.64 -12.40 -3.14
CA SER A 205 37.03 -11.94 -3.23
C SER A 205 37.98 -13.13 -3.24
N ALA A 206 39.06 -13.03 -4.03
CA ALA A 206 40.07 -14.07 -4.15
C ALA A 206 40.78 -14.31 -2.81
N GLY A 207 41.32 -15.51 -2.61
CA GLY A 207 42.22 -15.78 -1.50
C GLY A 207 43.65 -15.43 -1.85
N ILE A 208 44.46 -15.13 -0.84
CA ILE A 208 45.88 -14.78 -0.99
C ILE A 208 46.79 -15.90 -0.51
N GLY A 209 47.91 -16.09 -1.20
CA GLY A 209 48.95 -17.05 -0.80
C GLY A 209 49.78 -16.61 0.41
N ALA A 210 50.56 -17.54 0.96
CA ALA A 210 51.53 -17.24 2.01
C ALA A 210 52.71 -16.45 1.44
N THR A 211 53.17 -15.43 2.16
CA THR A 211 54.28 -14.55 1.77
C THR A 211 55.56 -14.92 2.51
N VAL A 212 56.72 -14.74 1.86
CA VAL A 212 58.04 -14.79 2.50
C VAL A 212 58.54 -13.38 2.85
N ALA A 213 59.76 -13.27 3.38
CA ALA A 213 60.34 -12.02 3.90
C ALA A 213 60.41 -10.86 2.89
N SER A 214 60.43 -11.15 1.58
CA SER A 214 60.49 -10.13 0.51
C SER A 214 59.18 -9.94 -0.25
N GLN A 215 58.10 -10.64 0.14
CA GLN A 215 56.87 -10.72 -0.63
C GLN A 215 55.67 -10.08 0.05
N TYR A 216 54.77 -9.57 -0.79
CA TYR A 216 53.47 -9.03 -0.45
C TYR A 216 52.44 -9.68 -1.36
N SER A 217 51.22 -9.83 -0.87
CA SER A 217 50.10 -10.26 -1.70
C SER A 217 48.89 -9.42 -1.37
N VAL A 218 48.16 -8.99 -2.39
CA VAL A 218 46.93 -8.22 -2.22
C VAL A 218 45.96 -8.67 -3.30
N VAL A 219 44.65 -8.55 -3.06
CA VAL A 219 43.62 -8.85 -4.05
C VAL A 219 42.60 -7.72 -4.12
N GLY A 220 41.93 -7.61 -5.26
CA GLY A 220 40.77 -6.74 -5.42
C GLY A 220 39.52 -7.31 -4.72
N GLY A 221 38.50 -6.48 -4.57
CA GLY A 221 37.17 -6.90 -4.11
C GLY A 221 36.35 -7.53 -5.23
N GLY A 222 35.26 -8.23 -4.90
CA GLY A 222 34.30 -8.75 -5.87
C GLY A 222 33.39 -7.66 -6.46
N ALA A 223 32.86 -7.90 -7.65
CA ALA A 223 31.86 -7.03 -8.27
C ALA A 223 30.46 -7.21 -7.66
N SER A 224 29.59 -6.24 -7.86
CA SER A 224 28.17 -6.36 -7.50
C SER A 224 27.37 -6.99 -8.62
N GLY A 225 26.22 -7.57 -8.26
CA GLY A 225 25.24 -8.05 -9.21
C GLY A 225 24.54 -6.90 -9.95
N SER A 226 24.05 -7.22 -11.14
CA SER A 226 23.23 -6.31 -11.94
C SER A 226 21.88 -6.05 -11.26
N TYR A 227 21.19 -4.99 -11.69
CA TYR A 227 19.95 -4.53 -11.06
C TYR A 227 18.91 -4.14 -12.11
N ALA A 228 17.66 -4.55 -11.89
CA ALA A 228 16.53 -4.15 -12.72
C ALA A 228 15.28 -3.85 -11.89
N GLN A 229 14.50 -2.90 -12.40
CA GLN A 229 13.13 -2.64 -11.97
C GLN A 229 12.20 -2.65 -13.16
N ALA A 230 11.07 -3.33 -13.01
CA ALA A 230 10.05 -3.41 -14.03
C ALA A 230 8.63 -3.23 -13.47
N TRP A 231 7.80 -2.45 -14.17
CA TRP A 231 6.36 -2.47 -14.00
C TRP A 231 5.74 -3.47 -14.97
N LEU A 232 5.03 -4.47 -14.44
CA LEU A 232 4.43 -5.55 -15.23
C LEU A 232 2.93 -5.66 -14.95
N SER A 233 2.14 -5.83 -16.00
CA SER A 233 0.70 -6.06 -15.86
C SER A 233 0.40 -7.49 -15.38
N SER A 234 -0.71 -7.68 -14.68
CA SER A 234 -1.23 -9.02 -14.33
C SER A 234 -1.37 -9.95 -15.55
N ALA A 235 -1.74 -9.41 -16.71
CA ALA A 235 -1.81 -10.17 -17.96
C ALA A 235 -0.42 -10.69 -18.42
N THR A 236 0.63 -9.89 -18.25
CA THR A 236 2.01 -10.27 -18.57
C THR A 236 2.55 -11.33 -17.61
N ILE A 237 2.16 -11.25 -16.35
CA ILE A 237 2.60 -12.18 -15.29
C ILE A 237 1.91 -13.54 -15.43
N GLY A 238 0.65 -13.58 -15.84
CA GLY A 238 -0.14 -14.80 -15.85
C GLY A 238 -0.43 -15.33 -14.44
N SER A 239 -0.59 -16.65 -14.29
CA SER A 239 -1.04 -17.26 -13.03
C SER A 239 0.07 -17.41 -11.99
N ASN A 240 1.33 -17.56 -12.40
CA ASN A 240 2.49 -17.66 -11.53
C ASN A 240 3.78 -17.37 -12.29
N GLN A 241 4.86 -17.09 -11.54
CA GLN A 241 6.21 -16.95 -12.07
C GLN A 241 7.20 -17.69 -11.17
N ILE A 242 8.18 -18.35 -11.78
CA ILE A 242 9.31 -18.92 -11.05
C ILE A 242 10.25 -17.77 -10.65
N VAL A 243 10.55 -17.68 -9.37
CA VAL A 243 11.52 -16.72 -8.83
C VAL A 243 12.83 -17.45 -8.58
N THR A 244 13.90 -16.98 -9.22
CA THR A 244 15.26 -17.45 -8.95
C THR A 244 16.00 -16.39 -8.15
N VAL A 245 16.60 -16.79 -7.03
CA VAL A 245 17.51 -15.92 -6.27
C VAL A 245 18.93 -16.42 -6.49
N GLY A 246 19.76 -15.57 -7.09
CA GLY A 246 21.15 -15.89 -7.36
C GLY A 246 21.98 -15.94 -6.08
N PRO A 247 22.74 -17.02 -5.83
CA PRO A 247 23.64 -17.06 -4.67
C PRO A 247 24.74 -16.01 -4.78
N GLY A 248 25.32 -15.62 -3.65
CA GLY A 248 26.56 -14.85 -3.64
C GLY A 248 27.73 -15.71 -4.13
N GLY A 249 28.70 -15.09 -4.78
CA GLY A 249 29.90 -15.74 -5.24
C GLY A 249 30.73 -16.23 -4.06
N ALA A 250 31.24 -17.46 -4.15
CA ALA A 250 32.09 -18.03 -3.10
C ALA A 250 33.41 -17.27 -2.97
N GLY A 251 33.89 -17.12 -1.74
CA GLY A 251 35.24 -16.61 -1.48
C GLY A 251 36.30 -17.56 -2.04
N GLY A 252 37.36 -16.99 -2.60
CA GLY A 252 38.48 -17.78 -3.09
C GLY A 252 39.16 -18.55 -1.96
N GLN A 253 39.52 -19.81 -2.22
CA GLN A 253 40.42 -20.55 -1.33
C GLN A 253 41.80 -19.89 -1.33
N ILE A 254 42.69 -20.33 -0.42
CA ILE A 254 44.06 -19.80 -0.36
C ILE A 254 44.73 -19.89 -1.73
N ALA A 255 45.25 -18.76 -2.22
CA ALA A 255 45.89 -18.63 -3.53
C ALA A 255 45.01 -19.09 -4.71
N ALA A 256 43.70 -18.80 -4.65
CA ALA A 256 42.74 -19.14 -5.67
C ALA A 256 41.76 -18.00 -5.98
N ASP A 257 41.24 -18.02 -7.20
CA ASP A 257 40.20 -17.12 -7.67
C ASP A 257 38.90 -17.27 -6.88
N ALA A 258 38.10 -16.21 -6.86
CA ALA A 258 36.76 -16.25 -6.30
C ALA A 258 35.69 -16.64 -7.31
N GLY A 259 34.57 -17.15 -6.80
CA GLY A 259 33.39 -17.42 -7.59
C GLY A 259 32.63 -16.14 -7.96
N GLY A 260 32.03 -16.13 -9.14
CA GLY A 260 31.02 -15.13 -9.52
C GLY A 260 29.70 -15.37 -8.79
N GLY A 261 28.94 -14.29 -8.59
CA GLY A 261 27.57 -14.35 -8.09
C GLY A 261 26.60 -14.94 -9.13
N GLY A 262 25.53 -15.54 -8.65
CA GLY A 262 24.49 -16.11 -9.50
C GLY A 262 23.47 -15.10 -9.99
N THR A 263 22.76 -15.45 -11.06
CA THR A 263 21.66 -14.66 -11.62
C THR A 263 20.41 -14.77 -10.76
N SER A 264 19.77 -13.62 -10.49
CA SER A 264 18.39 -13.59 -9.95
C SER A 264 17.41 -13.26 -11.07
N SER A 265 16.19 -13.81 -11.01
CA SER A 265 15.17 -13.57 -12.03
C SER A 265 13.75 -13.69 -11.51
N PHE A 266 12.85 -12.96 -12.17
CA PHE A 266 11.41 -13.11 -12.09
C PHE A 266 10.91 -13.73 -13.41
N GLY A 267 10.84 -15.06 -13.43
CA GLY A 267 10.58 -15.85 -14.62
C GLY A 267 11.57 -15.51 -15.75
N SER A 268 11.04 -15.46 -16.97
CA SER A 268 11.74 -14.91 -18.13
C SER A 268 11.51 -13.40 -18.31
N LEU A 269 10.72 -12.78 -17.42
CA LEU A 269 10.26 -11.40 -17.57
C LEU A 269 11.33 -10.39 -17.16
N VAL A 270 12.04 -10.65 -16.07
CA VAL A 270 13.14 -9.79 -15.58
C VAL A 270 14.30 -10.67 -15.11
N SER A 271 15.51 -10.36 -15.51
CA SER A 271 16.71 -11.12 -15.14
C SER A 271 17.88 -10.19 -14.83
N ALA A 272 18.51 -10.39 -13.69
CA ALA A 272 19.67 -9.62 -13.23
C ALA A 272 20.87 -10.57 -13.00
N PRO A 273 21.87 -10.56 -13.91
CA PRO A 273 23.09 -11.36 -13.77
C PRO A 273 23.88 -11.02 -12.50
N GLY A 274 24.62 -11.98 -11.97
CA GLY A 274 25.53 -11.75 -10.85
C GLY A 274 26.86 -11.08 -11.25
N GLY A 275 27.57 -10.55 -10.26
CA GLY A 275 28.89 -9.93 -10.44
C GLY A 275 30.02 -10.96 -10.44
N GLY A 276 31.11 -10.68 -11.15
CA GLY A 276 32.31 -11.52 -11.15
C GLY A 276 33.07 -11.49 -9.82
N GLY A 277 33.68 -12.62 -9.46
CA GLY A 277 34.65 -12.68 -8.37
C GLY A 277 35.99 -12.03 -8.77
N SER A 278 36.78 -11.59 -7.79
CA SER A 278 38.15 -11.14 -8.08
C SER A 278 39.10 -12.32 -8.33
N VAL A 279 40.24 -12.03 -8.95
CA VAL A 279 41.24 -13.02 -9.38
C VAL A 279 42.50 -13.00 -8.51
N TRP A 280 43.14 -14.15 -8.38
CA TRP A 280 44.46 -14.31 -7.78
C TRP A 280 45.53 -14.27 -8.87
N ILE A 281 46.46 -13.31 -8.77
CA ILE A 281 47.51 -13.10 -9.78
C ILE A 281 48.94 -13.25 -9.26
N GLY A 282 49.10 -13.74 -8.02
CA GLY A 282 50.41 -14.02 -7.41
C GLY A 282 50.91 -12.96 -6.44
N PHE A 283 52.23 -12.91 -6.24
CA PHE A 283 52.90 -12.06 -5.25
C PHE A 283 53.64 -10.89 -5.90
N THR A 284 53.83 -9.81 -5.15
CA THR A 284 54.77 -8.74 -5.47
C THR A 284 56.00 -8.84 -4.56
N SER A 285 57.21 -8.76 -5.12
CA SER A 285 58.45 -8.70 -4.32
C SER A 285 58.91 -7.25 -4.15
N ALA A 286 59.39 -6.84 -2.97
CA ALA A 286 59.96 -5.50 -2.78
C ALA A 286 61.31 -5.35 -3.53
N PRO A 287 61.60 -4.18 -4.13
CA PRO A 287 60.81 -2.93 -4.16
C PRO A 287 59.86 -2.81 -5.38
N GLY A 288 58.98 -3.78 -5.58
CA GLY A 288 58.03 -3.82 -6.70
C GLY A 288 56.67 -3.17 -6.43
N THR A 289 55.92 -2.99 -7.51
CA THR A 289 54.53 -2.50 -7.52
C THR A 289 53.62 -3.55 -8.17
N GLY A 290 52.35 -3.59 -7.78
CA GLY A 290 51.36 -4.51 -8.34
C GLY A 290 49.96 -3.92 -8.31
N LEU A 291 49.21 -4.16 -9.38
CA LEU A 291 47.79 -3.80 -9.50
C LEU A 291 46.99 -5.08 -9.71
N TYR A 292 46.02 -5.31 -8.84
CA TYR A 292 45.28 -6.55 -8.73
C TYR A 292 43.82 -6.27 -9.05
N ALA A 293 43.35 -6.77 -10.19
CA ALA A 293 42.00 -6.47 -10.67
C ALA A 293 40.94 -6.90 -9.65
N GLY A 294 39.95 -6.03 -9.46
CA GLY A 294 38.70 -6.43 -8.80
C GLY A 294 37.85 -7.31 -9.71
N GLY A 295 36.77 -7.84 -9.16
CA GLY A 295 35.78 -8.58 -9.92
C GLY A 295 35.17 -7.70 -11.01
N TYR A 296 34.94 -8.31 -12.17
CA TYR A 296 34.33 -7.63 -13.31
C TYR A 296 32.79 -7.61 -13.15
N PRO A 297 32.10 -6.50 -13.45
CA PRO A 297 30.64 -6.46 -13.34
C PRO A 297 29.97 -7.44 -14.30
N GLY A 298 28.82 -7.96 -13.91
CA GLY A 298 27.97 -8.76 -14.78
C GLY A 298 27.44 -7.95 -15.96
N VAL A 299 26.88 -8.62 -16.96
CA VAL A 299 26.20 -7.93 -18.08
C VAL A 299 24.95 -7.20 -17.58
N ALA A 300 24.51 -6.19 -18.33
CA ALA A 300 23.31 -5.43 -17.99
C ALA A 300 22.10 -6.35 -17.81
N ALA A 301 21.25 -6.01 -16.84
CA ALA A 301 20.00 -6.73 -16.61
C ALA A 301 19.08 -6.67 -17.85
N LYS A 302 18.13 -7.61 -17.92
CA LYS A 302 17.13 -7.72 -18.99
C LYS A 302 15.72 -7.58 -18.42
N GLY A 303 14.82 -6.99 -19.20
CA GLY A 303 13.40 -6.90 -18.86
C GLY A 303 13.00 -5.76 -17.91
N GLY A 304 13.97 -4.96 -17.44
CA GLY A 304 13.68 -3.74 -16.68
C GLY A 304 13.20 -2.61 -17.61
N ASN A 305 11.95 -2.14 -17.42
CA ASN A 305 11.39 -0.99 -18.14
C ASN A 305 11.40 0.32 -17.33
N ILE A 306 11.84 0.29 -16.06
CA ILE A 306 12.05 1.47 -15.22
C ILE A 306 13.55 1.70 -15.01
N VAL A 307 14.26 0.66 -14.59
CA VAL A 307 15.72 0.66 -14.44
C VAL A 307 16.24 -0.65 -15.00
N SER A 308 17.34 -0.59 -15.75
CA SER A 308 18.10 -1.78 -16.15
C SER A 308 19.57 -1.43 -16.25
N MET A 309 20.39 -2.03 -15.38
CA MET A 309 21.82 -1.71 -15.33
C MET A 309 22.68 -2.91 -14.99
N ALA A 310 23.94 -2.84 -15.43
CA ALA A 310 25.00 -3.73 -14.99
C ALA A 310 25.36 -3.44 -13.53
N GLY A 311 25.98 -4.42 -12.87
CA GLY A 311 26.62 -4.21 -11.57
C GLY A 311 27.83 -3.28 -11.67
N ALA A 312 28.45 -2.98 -10.52
CA ALA A 312 29.68 -2.22 -10.44
C ALA A 312 30.89 -3.16 -10.27
N ALA A 313 32.04 -2.76 -10.81
CA ALA A 313 33.30 -3.47 -10.63
C ALA A 313 33.77 -3.40 -9.17
N GLY A 314 34.41 -4.47 -8.71
CA GLY A 314 35.16 -4.41 -7.44
C GLY A 314 36.36 -3.48 -7.56
N SER A 315 36.72 -2.81 -6.47
CA SER A 315 37.91 -1.96 -6.48
C SER A 315 39.18 -2.82 -6.59
N PRO A 316 40.22 -2.35 -7.28
CA PRO A 316 41.46 -3.08 -7.39
C PRO A 316 42.22 -3.10 -6.05
N GLY A 317 43.02 -4.15 -5.85
CA GLY A 317 44.06 -4.18 -4.85
C GLY A 317 45.34 -3.54 -5.38
N ILE A 318 46.06 -2.80 -4.54
CA ILE A 318 47.25 -2.04 -4.94
C ILE A 318 48.40 -2.37 -3.98
N SER A 319 49.58 -2.61 -4.54
CA SER A 319 50.84 -2.67 -3.79
C SER A 319 51.84 -1.68 -4.39
N ILE A 320 52.41 -0.79 -3.57
CA ILE A 320 53.43 0.17 -3.98
C ILE A 320 54.56 0.12 -2.96
N ASN A 321 55.73 -0.37 -3.39
CA ASN A 321 56.97 -0.35 -2.61
C ASN A 321 56.73 -0.76 -1.14
N ALA A 322 56.29 -2.01 -0.95
CA ALA A 322 55.94 -2.61 0.35
C ALA A 322 54.64 -2.12 1.04
N SER A 323 53.96 -1.09 0.55
CA SER A 323 52.65 -0.66 1.07
C SER A 323 51.52 -1.35 0.31
N THR A 324 50.51 -1.86 1.02
CA THR A 324 49.37 -2.56 0.40
C THR A 324 48.03 -1.91 0.73
N LEU A 325 47.14 -1.82 -0.25
CA LEU A 325 45.75 -1.41 -0.11
C LEU A 325 44.87 -2.48 -0.78
N ALA A 326 44.14 -3.25 0.02
CA ALA A 326 43.20 -4.22 -0.49
C ALA A 326 41.96 -3.55 -1.10
N GLY A 327 41.43 -4.16 -2.17
CA GLY A 327 40.28 -3.59 -2.87
C GLY A 327 38.97 -3.77 -2.10
N HIS A 328 38.13 -2.73 -2.05
CA HIS A 328 36.76 -2.83 -1.57
C HIS A 328 35.88 -3.62 -2.55
N GLY A 329 34.92 -4.37 -2.01
CA GLY A 329 33.84 -4.95 -2.79
C GLY A 329 32.93 -3.87 -3.37
N ALA A 330 32.30 -4.14 -4.50
CA ALA A 330 31.41 -3.16 -5.12
C ALA A 330 30.06 -3.07 -4.40
N ASN A 331 29.52 -1.86 -4.30
CA ASN A 331 28.15 -1.63 -3.84
C ASN A 331 27.14 -2.06 -4.92
N SER A 332 25.97 -2.49 -4.48
CA SER A 332 24.77 -2.61 -5.31
C SER A 332 23.76 -1.54 -4.84
N PRO A 333 22.64 -1.34 -5.56
CA PRO A 333 21.57 -0.46 -5.08
C PRO A 333 20.91 -0.90 -3.77
N LEU A 334 21.09 -2.16 -3.37
CA LEU A 334 20.46 -2.78 -2.21
C LEU A 334 21.48 -3.30 -1.18
N GLY A 335 22.77 -2.99 -1.35
CA GLY A 335 23.82 -3.50 -0.49
C GLY A 335 25.14 -2.76 -0.61
N SER A 336 25.91 -2.76 0.48
CA SER A 336 27.26 -2.20 0.53
C SER A 336 28.30 -3.31 0.43
N GLY A 337 29.29 -3.11 -0.45
CA GLY A 337 30.39 -4.04 -0.64
C GLY A 337 31.25 -4.20 0.59
N GLY A 338 31.88 -5.37 0.73
CA GLY A 338 32.77 -5.66 1.85
C GLY A 338 33.98 -4.72 1.85
N ASN A 339 34.40 -4.31 3.04
CA ASN A 339 35.59 -3.46 3.18
C ASN A 339 36.85 -4.25 2.86
N GLY A 340 37.69 -3.72 1.96
CA GLY A 340 39.04 -4.23 1.75
C GLY A 340 39.89 -3.99 3.00
N SER A 341 40.71 -4.97 3.40
CA SER A 341 41.58 -4.83 4.57
C SER A 341 43.02 -5.26 4.32
N SER A 342 43.95 -4.33 4.53
CA SER A 342 45.39 -4.59 4.54
C SER A 342 45.95 -4.82 5.94
N ALA A 343 45.08 -4.91 6.96
CA ALA A 343 45.53 -5.15 8.32
C ALA A 343 46.05 -6.59 8.48
N LEU A 344 47.10 -6.72 9.29
CA LEU A 344 47.72 -8.00 9.63
C LEU A 344 46.68 -8.95 10.24
N GLY A 345 46.55 -10.15 9.68
CA GLY A 345 45.61 -11.16 10.18
C GLY A 345 44.13 -10.84 9.98
N ALA A 346 43.76 -9.77 9.27
CA ALA A 346 42.36 -9.45 8.97
C ALA A 346 41.65 -10.59 8.20
N ILE A 347 40.36 -10.77 8.49
CA ILE A 347 39.49 -11.67 7.76
C ILE A 347 38.86 -10.89 6.60
N ALA A 348 38.75 -11.52 5.43
CA ALA A 348 38.08 -10.89 4.29
C ALA A 348 36.62 -10.57 4.64
N ALA A 349 36.19 -9.35 4.31
CA ALA A 349 34.84 -8.90 4.64
C ALA A 349 33.84 -9.39 3.58
N PRO A 350 32.75 -10.08 3.94
CA PRO A 350 31.71 -10.41 2.99
C PRO A 350 30.97 -9.14 2.52
N GLY A 351 30.25 -9.24 1.40
CA GLY A 351 29.28 -8.22 1.02
C GLY A 351 28.15 -8.11 2.06
N SER A 352 27.64 -6.89 2.27
CA SER A 352 26.49 -6.62 3.14
C SER A 352 25.30 -6.11 2.33
N GLY A 353 24.08 -6.57 2.61
CA GLY A 353 22.91 -6.28 1.76
C GLY A 353 22.96 -6.96 0.39
N PHE A 354 21.87 -6.95 -0.37
CA PHE A 354 21.71 -7.85 -1.53
C PHE A 354 22.62 -7.50 -2.70
N GLY A 355 23.26 -8.51 -3.30
CA GLY A 355 24.04 -8.37 -4.53
C GLY A 355 25.33 -7.58 -4.42
N SER A 356 25.81 -7.27 -3.22
CA SER A 356 27.08 -6.57 -3.00
C SER A 356 28.28 -7.51 -3.08
N GLY A 357 29.41 -7.02 -3.58
CA GLY A 357 30.65 -7.79 -3.71
C GLY A 357 31.43 -7.89 -2.39
N ALA A 358 32.28 -8.91 -2.24
CA ALA A 358 33.14 -9.07 -1.07
C ALA A 358 34.39 -8.16 -1.10
N GLY A 359 34.93 -7.82 0.07
CA GLY A 359 36.18 -7.08 0.22
C GLY A 359 37.41 -7.97 0.06
N GLY A 360 38.46 -7.45 -0.57
CA GLY A 360 39.75 -8.08 -0.70
C GLY A 360 40.58 -8.02 0.60
N ILE A 361 41.71 -8.71 0.59
CA ILE A 361 42.68 -8.75 1.72
C ILE A 361 44.12 -8.60 1.23
N ALA A 362 45.03 -8.19 2.11
CA ALA A 362 46.46 -8.09 1.81
C ALA A 362 47.37 -8.63 2.91
N ASN A 363 48.39 -9.43 2.55
CA ASN A 363 49.46 -9.90 3.44
C ASN A 363 50.69 -8.99 3.36
N ALA A 364 51.24 -8.70 4.54
CA ALA A 364 52.61 -8.22 4.73
C ALA A 364 53.63 -9.37 4.55
N PRO A 365 54.95 -9.15 4.68
CA PRO A 365 55.94 -10.21 4.58
C PRO A 365 55.81 -11.25 5.68
N SER A 366 56.22 -12.48 5.36
CA SER A 366 56.25 -13.61 6.30
C SER A 366 54.91 -13.91 6.96
N GLN A 367 53.82 -13.90 6.18
CA GLN A 367 52.45 -14.16 6.65
C GLN A 367 51.85 -15.42 6.02
N PRO A 368 50.97 -16.14 6.74
CA PRO A 368 50.27 -17.29 6.18
C PRO A 368 49.28 -16.88 5.09
N GLY A 369 48.95 -17.82 4.19
CA GLY A 369 47.88 -17.64 3.22
C GLY A 369 46.52 -17.50 3.91
N ARG A 370 45.61 -16.75 3.28
CA ARG A 370 44.27 -16.47 3.84
C ARG A 370 43.20 -16.60 2.75
N PRO A 371 42.04 -17.19 3.07
CA PRO A 371 40.92 -17.27 2.13
C PRO A 371 40.29 -15.89 1.94
N GLY A 372 39.63 -15.71 0.80
CA GLY A 372 38.77 -14.56 0.55
C GLY A 372 37.38 -14.71 1.17
N ALA A 373 36.48 -13.79 0.85
CA ALA A 373 35.12 -13.77 1.39
C ALA A 373 34.05 -13.91 0.30
N ALA A 374 32.88 -14.38 0.71
CA ALA A 374 31.74 -14.51 -0.17
C ALA A 374 31.07 -13.16 -0.45
N GLY A 375 30.59 -12.98 -1.68
CA GLY A 375 29.67 -11.89 -2.03
C GLY A 375 28.29 -12.14 -1.41
N ALA A 376 27.46 -11.11 -1.37
CA ALA A 376 26.11 -11.24 -0.86
C ALA A 376 25.16 -11.86 -1.91
N PRO A 377 24.16 -12.65 -1.48
CA PRO A 377 23.14 -13.19 -2.38
C PRO A 377 22.30 -12.09 -3.01
N GLY A 378 21.68 -12.39 -4.15
CA GLY A 378 20.71 -11.53 -4.79
C GLY A 378 19.36 -11.51 -4.05
N ALA A 379 18.38 -10.83 -4.65
CA ALA A 379 17.00 -10.83 -4.17
C ALA A 379 16.01 -10.49 -5.28
N VAL A 380 14.76 -10.88 -5.07
CA VAL A 380 13.61 -10.44 -5.87
C VAL A 380 12.53 -9.88 -4.94
N ILE A 381 12.14 -8.63 -5.16
CA ILE A 381 11.15 -7.92 -4.33
C ILE A 381 9.99 -7.51 -5.24
N ILE A 382 8.77 -7.87 -4.87
CA ILE A 382 7.58 -7.67 -5.67
C ILE A 382 6.56 -6.86 -4.87
N TYR A 383 6.20 -5.70 -5.37
CA TYR A 383 5.14 -4.86 -4.85
C TYR A 383 3.89 -5.06 -5.71
N GLU A 384 2.80 -5.52 -5.10
CA GLU A 384 1.55 -5.85 -5.76
C GLU A 384 0.56 -4.67 -5.69
N TYR A 385 -0.08 -4.33 -6.81
CA TYR A 385 -1.03 -3.21 -6.88
C TYR A 385 -2.38 -3.63 -7.48
N SER A 386 -3.48 -3.08 -6.97
CA SER A 386 -4.84 -3.23 -7.53
C SER A 386 -5.15 -2.30 -8.69
#